data_AF-A0A537GLA3-F1
#
_entry.id   AF-A0A537GLA3-F1
#
_cell.length_a   1.000
_cell.length_b   1.000
_cell.length_c   1.000
_cell.angle_alpha   90.00
_cell.angle_beta   90.00
_cell.angle_gamma   90.00
#
_symmetry.space_group_name_H-M   'P 1'
#
loop_
_entity.id
_entity.type
_entity.pdbx_description
1 polymer ?
#
loop_
_entity_poly.entity_id
_entity_poly.type
_entity_poly.pdbx_seq_one_letter_code
_entity_poly.pdbx_strand_id
1 'polypeptide(L)'
;MRSVSEINVSAPKSVLETVISFIILIELDRTTSPNFFREHESSAENEAGDLRFQKLLTEEGEQLTTKTVGKISREYKPSKTEEEVLQWWETSRAYEKTKRRLLKKPKFYFLDGPPFVTNPPHVGTGWNKTLKDVVIRFQRMKGYNVHDQPGYDCHGLPVELMVEKSLNLTSKKDIEHVFGIDRFIAECKKYSDENIEAQTRVFRDLGIWMDWDLPYITYHDRYIESVWWTVKQAQQKKLLYKGLRVVHWCPHDETALAGYEVTDEYR
;
A
#
# COMPACT_ATOMS: atom_id res chain seq x y z
N MET A 1 8.49 -20.24 -25.17
CA MET A 1 7.01 -20.26 -25.32
C MET A 1 6.44 -21.53 -24.70
N ARG A 2 5.95 -21.45 -23.47
CA ARG A 2 4.98 -22.39 -22.87
C ARG A 2 4.03 -21.55 -22.02
N SER A 3 2.74 -21.78 -22.22
CA SER A 3 1.61 -21.04 -21.65
C SER A 3 1.52 -21.21 -20.13
N VAL A 4 1.36 -20.09 -19.43
CA VAL A 4 0.99 -20.06 -18.00
C VAL A 4 -0.53 -20.02 -17.94
N SER A 5 -1.14 -21.20 -18.07
CA SER A 5 -2.51 -21.46 -17.63
C SER A 5 -2.41 -22.45 -16.48
N GLU A 6 -3.11 -22.15 -15.39
CA GLU A 6 -3.24 -22.95 -14.15
C GLU A 6 -2.23 -22.63 -13.03
N ILE A 7 -2.48 -21.51 -12.32
CA ILE A 7 -2.16 -21.41 -10.90
C ILE A 7 -3.50 -21.39 -10.16
N ASN A 8 -3.86 -22.53 -9.58
CA ASN A 8 -5.08 -22.71 -8.80
C ASN A 8 -4.82 -22.25 -7.36
N VAL A 9 -5.07 -20.97 -7.06
CA VAL A 9 -4.93 -20.43 -5.70
C VAL A 9 -6.24 -20.64 -4.94
N SER A 10 -6.29 -21.73 -4.18
CA SER A 10 -7.28 -21.97 -3.13
C SER A 10 -6.97 -21.10 -1.90
N ALA A 11 -7.30 -19.82 -1.94
CA ALA A 11 -7.44 -19.00 -0.74
C ALA A 11 -8.90 -19.08 -0.26
N PRO A 12 -9.17 -19.15 1.06
CA PRO A 12 -10.54 -19.17 1.57
C PRO A 12 -11.24 -17.86 1.18
N LYS A 13 -12.24 -17.97 0.30
CA LYS A 13 -13.03 -16.86 -0.26
C LYS A 13 -13.64 -15.94 0.81
N SER A 14 -13.79 -16.42 2.04
CA SER A 14 -14.42 -15.71 3.14
C SER A 14 -13.68 -14.46 3.64
N VAL A 15 -12.35 -14.36 3.52
CA VAL A 15 -11.60 -13.23 4.11
C VAL A 15 -11.64 -11.99 3.20
N LEU A 16 -11.47 -12.18 1.89
CA LEU A 16 -11.56 -11.10 0.90
C LEU A 16 -13.00 -10.60 0.73
N GLU A 17 -13.98 -11.51 0.72
CA GLU A 17 -15.40 -11.16 0.65
C GLU A 17 -15.85 -10.35 1.88
N THR A 18 -15.32 -10.65 3.07
CA THR A 18 -15.64 -9.91 4.30
C THR A 18 -15.07 -8.50 4.27
N VAL A 19 -13.83 -8.31 3.80
CA VAL A 19 -13.19 -6.98 3.75
C VAL A 19 -13.81 -6.08 2.68
N ILE A 20 -14.11 -6.61 1.50
CA ILE A 20 -14.78 -5.86 0.42
C ILE A 20 -16.22 -5.51 0.82
N SER A 21 -16.95 -6.45 1.43
CA SER A 21 -18.30 -6.18 1.94
C SER A 21 -18.30 -5.14 3.06
N PHE A 22 -17.29 -5.15 3.96
CA PHE A 22 -17.13 -4.13 4.99
C PHE A 22 -16.86 -2.75 4.38
N ILE A 23 -16.02 -2.65 3.34
CA ILE A 23 -15.71 -1.38 2.67
C ILE A 23 -16.95 -0.80 1.98
N ILE A 24 -17.77 -1.64 1.32
CA ILE A 24 -19.02 -1.20 0.67
C ILE A 24 -20.09 -0.82 1.71
N LEU A 25 -20.24 -1.59 2.80
CA LEU A 25 -21.19 -1.30 3.87
C LEU A 25 -20.83 -0.01 4.64
N ILE A 26 -19.55 0.25 4.89
CA ILE A 26 -19.11 1.48 5.58
C ILE A 26 -19.26 2.72 4.69
N GLU A 27 -19.16 2.59 3.36
CA GLU A 27 -19.36 3.72 2.43
C GLU A 27 -20.86 4.09 2.26
N LEU A 28 -21.78 3.15 2.55
CA LEU A 28 -23.24 3.38 2.49
C LEU A 28 -23.84 3.93 3.80
N ASP A 29 -23.20 3.71 4.96
CA ASP A 29 -23.75 4.07 6.28
C ASP A 29 -23.17 5.37 6.87
N ARG A 30 -23.46 6.50 6.23
CA ARG A 30 -23.08 7.84 6.73
C ARG A 30 -24.17 8.90 6.67
N THR A 31 -25.39 8.51 7.01
CA THR A 31 -26.46 9.47 7.30
C THR A 31 -27.11 9.32 8.67
N THR A 32 -26.66 8.41 9.54
CA THR A 32 -27.33 8.18 10.84
C THR A 32 -26.39 8.29 12.05
N SER A 33 -26.87 9.05 13.05
CA SER A 33 -26.24 9.44 14.31
C SER A 33 -25.95 8.25 15.26
N PRO A 34 -25.02 8.34 16.23
CA PRO A 34 -24.46 7.19 16.98
C PRO A 34 -25.38 6.47 17.99
N ASN A 35 -26.67 6.81 18.08
CA ASN A 35 -27.54 6.30 19.16
C ASN A 35 -28.40 5.07 18.79
N PHE A 36 -28.19 4.44 17.63
CA PHE A 36 -29.09 3.40 17.12
C PHE A 36 -28.95 2.02 17.81
N PHE A 37 -27.82 1.71 18.45
CA PHE A 37 -27.50 0.33 18.86
C PHE A 37 -28.02 -0.14 20.23
N ARG A 38 -28.96 0.57 20.88
CA ARG A 38 -29.36 0.22 22.27
C ARG A 38 -30.74 -0.38 22.47
N GLU A 39 -31.56 -0.49 21.43
CA GLU A 39 -32.89 -1.07 21.55
C GLU A 39 -33.19 -1.89 20.32
N HIS A 40 -33.02 -3.22 20.38
CA HIS A 40 -33.75 -4.26 19.65
C HIS A 40 -32.93 -5.55 19.61
N GLU A 41 -32.79 -6.18 20.78
CA GLU A 41 -32.20 -7.52 20.92
C GLU A 41 -33.28 -8.60 21.15
N SER A 42 -34.56 -8.31 20.87
CA SER A 42 -35.63 -9.29 21.08
C SER A 42 -36.68 -9.26 19.98
N SER A 43 -36.43 -9.98 18.89
CA SER A 43 -37.42 -10.73 18.08
C SER A 43 -36.87 -10.95 16.67
N ALA A 44 -36.06 -11.98 16.49
CA ALA A 44 -35.65 -12.44 15.17
C ALA A 44 -36.03 -13.91 15.01
N GLU A 45 -37.33 -14.16 14.78
CA GLU A 45 -37.77 -15.39 14.15
C GLU A 45 -38.85 -15.06 13.11
N ASN A 46 -38.58 -15.55 11.89
CA ASN A 46 -39.47 -15.73 10.76
C ASN A 46 -39.69 -14.58 9.76
N GLU A 47 -39.61 -15.02 8.50
CA GLU A 47 -40.01 -14.39 7.25
C GLU A 47 -38.99 -13.52 6.51
N ALA A 48 -38.45 -14.13 5.45
CA ALA A 48 -37.82 -13.47 4.33
C ALA A 48 -38.80 -12.47 3.68
N GLY A 49 -38.70 -11.20 4.09
CA GLY A 49 -39.56 -10.14 3.60
C GLY A 49 -38.88 -8.79 3.71
N ASP A 50 -38.54 -8.22 2.56
CA ASP A 50 -38.59 -6.79 2.28
C ASP A 50 -37.81 -5.85 3.23
N LEU A 51 -36.50 -5.70 3.00
CA LEU A 51 -35.69 -4.62 3.57
C LEU A 51 -36.09 -3.27 2.96
N ARG A 52 -37.28 -2.78 3.32
CA ARG A 52 -37.66 -1.38 3.08
C ARG A 52 -36.89 -0.52 4.06
N PHE A 53 -35.93 0.25 3.55
CA PHE A 53 -35.42 1.44 4.22
C PHE A 53 -36.60 2.28 4.70
N GLN A 54 -36.86 2.26 6.01
CA GLN A 54 -37.87 3.11 6.61
C GLN A 54 -37.43 4.57 6.46
N LYS A 55 -38.40 5.40 6.03
CA LYS A 55 -38.29 6.83 5.81
C LYS A 55 -37.53 7.54 6.95
N LEU A 56 -36.32 7.99 6.68
CA LEU A 56 -35.68 9.06 7.45
C LEU A 56 -36.33 10.39 7.01
N LEU A 57 -37.21 10.90 7.85
CA LEU A 57 -37.78 12.25 7.72
C LEU A 57 -36.79 13.25 8.33
N THR A 58 -36.32 14.23 7.56
CA THR A 58 -35.77 15.48 8.10
C THR A 58 -36.90 16.47 8.36
N GLU A 59 -36.77 17.30 9.39
CA GLU A 59 -37.79 18.27 9.87
C GLU A 59 -38.13 19.40 8.87
N GLU A 60 -37.46 19.46 7.73
CA GLU A 60 -37.79 20.38 6.63
C GLU A 60 -38.21 19.56 5.41
N GLY A 61 -39.43 19.80 4.94
CA GLY A 61 -40.19 18.94 4.04
C GLY A 61 -39.70 18.83 2.59
N GLU A 62 -38.42 18.57 2.37
CA GLU A 62 -37.94 18.08 1.08
C GLU A 62 -38.16 16.56 0.99
N GLN A 63 -39.09 16.16 0.12
CA GLN A 63 -39.18 14.77 -0.34
C GLN A 63 -37.85 14.38 -0.99
N LEU A 64 -37.06 13.56 -0.30
CA LEU A 64 -36.03 12.74 -0.93
C LEU A 64 -36.71 11.93 -2.04
N THR A 65 -36.63 12.42 -3.28
CA THR A 65 -37.08 11.66 -4.44
C THR A 65 -36.43 10.29 -4.35
N THR A 66 -37.24 9.26 -4.18
CA THR A 66 -36.79 7.86 -4.19
C THR A 66 -36.31 7.57 -5.59
N LYS A 67 -35.07 7.95 -5.90
CA LYS A 67 -34.37 7.46 -7.08
C LYS A 67 -34.32 5.96 -6.92
N THR A 68 -35.11 5.26 -7.70
CA THR A 68 -35.06 3.80 -7.79
C THR A 68 -33.62 3.44 -8.12
N VAL A 69 -32.89 2.89 -7.14
CA VAL A 69 -31.62 2.24 -7.39
C VAL A 69 -31.94 1.12 -8.37
N GLY A 70 -31.26 1.09 -9.53
CA GLY A 70 -31.62 0.21 -10.65
C GLY A 70 -31.71 -1.27 -10.27
N LYS A 71 -32.20 -2.11 -11.19
CA LYS A 71 -32.27 -3.56 -10.94
C LYS A 71 -30.88 -4.11 -10.63
N ILE A 72 -30.70 -4.60 -9.40
CA ILE A 72 -29.46 -5.22 -8.94
C ILE A 72 -29.44 -6.68 -9.44
N SER A 73 -28.30 -7.11 -9.99
CA SER A 73 -28.08 -8.52 -10.34
C SER A 73 -28.22 -9.40 -9.08
N ARG A 74 -28.85 -10.56 -9.22
CA ARG A 74 -28.88 -11.57 -8.14
C ARG A 74 -27.52 -12.25 -7.92
N GLU A 75 -26.63 -12.20 -8.91
CA GLU A 75 -25.32 -12.81 -8.87
C GLU A 75 -24.25 -11.72 -8.69
N TYR A 76 -23.41 -11.86 -7.65
CA TYR A 76 -22.24 -11.02 -7.42
C TYR A 76 -21.05 -11.56 -8.22
N LYS A 77 -20.51 -10.73 -9.11
CA LYS A 77 -19.31 -11.03 -9.91
C LYS A 77 -18.21 -10.06 -9.48
N PRO A 78 -17.25 -10.48 -8.62
CA PRO A 78 -16.27 -9.57 -8.03
C PRO A 78 -15.43 -8.86 -9.09
N SER A 79 -14.89 -9.59 -10.07
CA SER A 79 -14.06 -9.00 -11.13
C SER A 79 -14.74 -7.85 -11.89
N LYS A 80 -15.99 -8.06 -12.31
CA LYS A 80 -16.77 -7.04 -13.03
C LYS A 80 -17.13 -5.86 -12.13
N THR A 81 -17.47 -6.15 -10.88
CA THR A 81 -17.86 -5.11 -9.90
C THR A 81 -16.67 -4.25 -9.51
N GLU A 82 -15.52 -4.88 -9.25
CA GLU A 82 -14.26 -4.19 -8.93
C GLU A 82 -13.81 -3.32 -10.11
N GLU A 83 -13.84 -3.83 -11.33
CA GLU A 83 -13.53 -3.07 -12.54
C GLU A 83 -14.44 -1.83 -12.70
N GLU A 84 -15.76 -2.02 -12.55
CA GLU A 84 -16.73 -0.91 -12.60
C GLU A 84 -16.48 0.14 -11.50
N VAL A 85 -16.15 -0.29 -10.29
CA VAL A 85 -15.87 0.60 -9.15
C VAL A 85 -14.54 1.34 -9.34
N LEU A 86 -13.49 0.66 -9.77
CA LEU A 86 -12.18 1.27 -10.05
C LEU A 86 -12.31 2.32 -11.16
N GLN A 87 -13.01 1.99 -12.26
CA GLN A 87 -13.27 2.92 -13.35
C GLN A 87 -14.11 4.12 -12.88
N TRP A 88 -15.09 3.90 -12.00
CA TRP A 88 -15.86 4.98 -11.40
C TRP A 88 -15.00 5.88 -10.51
N TRP A 89 -14.12 5.31 -9.66
CA TRP A 89 -13.20 6.09 -8.83
C TRP A 89 -12.26 6.96 -9.67
N GLU A 90 -11.72 6.42 -10.76
CA GLU A 90 -10.83 7.13 -11.68
C GLU A 90 -11.58 8.28 -12.39
N THR A 91 -12.68 7.98 -13.06
CA THR A 91 -13.47 8.98 -13.82
C THR A 91 -14.04 10.07 -12.93
N SER A 92 -14.47 9.72 -11.71
CA SER A 92 -15.00 10.67 -10.75
C SER A 92 -13.91 11.40 -9.95
N ARG A 93 -12.63 11.00 -10.04
CA ARG A 93 -11.53 11.50 -9.19
C ARG A 93 -11.88 11.41 -7.70
N ALA A 94 -12.37 10.24 -7.28
CA ALA A 94 -12.92 10.02 -5.94
C ALA A 94 -11.87 10.25 -4.83
N TYR A 95 -10.65 9.78 -5.06
CA TYR A 95 -9.53 9.92 -4.14
C TYR A 95 -9.18 11.40 -3.87
N GLU A 96 -9.02 12.19 -4.94
CA GLU A 96 -8.63 13.60 -4.88
C GLU A 96 -9.74 14.46 -4.30
N LYS A 97 -11.00 14.17 -4.66
CA LYS A 97 -12.16 14.82 -4.04
C LYS A 97 -12.22 14.56 -2.54
N THR A 98 -11.94 13.34 -2.11
CA THR A 98 -11.88 12.97 -0.69
C THR A 98 -10.78 13.74 0.03
N LYS A 99 -9.55 13.76 -0.50
CA LYS A 99 -8.44 14.57 0.07
C LYS A 99 -8.82 16.05 0.14
N ARG A 100 -9.40 16.61 -0.92
CA ARG A 100 -9.82 18.01 -0.98
C ARG A 100 -10.84 18.37 0.11
N ARG A 101 -11.83 17.52 0.34
CA ARG A 101 -12.86 17.72 1.39
C ARG A 101 -12.25 17.78 2.79
N LEU A 102 -11.12 17.11 3.01
CA LEU A 102 -10.49 16.96 4.31
C LEU A 102 -9.36 17.97 4.56
N LEU A 103 -8.95 18.80 3.59
CA LEU A 103 -7.76 19.68 3.69
C LEU A 103 -7.72 20.56 4.96
N LYS A 104 -8.87 21.08 5.41
CA LYS A 104 -8.98 21.97 6.58
C LYS A 104 -9.26 21.24 7.90
N LYS A 105 -9.25 19.90 7.89
CA LYS A 105 -9.53 19.08 9.06
C LYS A 105 -8.25 18.72 9.82
N PRO A 106 -8.35 18.20 11.06
CA PRO A 106 -7.17 17.78 11.83
C PRO A 106 -6.31 16.79 11.05
N LYS A 107 -4.99 16.97 11.11
CA LYS A 107 -4.05 16.11 10.37
C LYS A 107 -3.87 14.77 11.06
N PHE A 108 -3.71 13.73 10.25
CA PHE A 108 -3.25 12.43 10.69
C PHE A 108 -2.08 12.01 9.80
N TYR A 109 -0.92 11.79 10.40
CA TYR A 109 0.29 11.45 9.67
C TYR A 109 0.44 9.94 9.61
N PHE A 110 0.27 9.36 8.42
CA PHE A 110 0.53 7.96 8.18
C PHE A 110 1.87 7.83 7.47
N LEU A 111 2.75 6.98 8.00
CA LEU A 111 4.04 6.67 7.40
C LEU A 111 3.98 5.26 6.84
N ASP A 112 4.06 5.15 5.52
CA ASP A 112 4.11 3.87 4.85
C ASP A 112 5.53 3.30 4.94
N GLY A 113 5.69 2.11 5.54
CA GLY A 113 6.94 1.35 5.45
C GLY A 113 7.17 0.92 3.99
N PRO A 114 8.27 1.36 3.36
CA PRO A 114 8.47 1.19 1.92
C PRO A 114 8.83 -0.27 1.61
N PRO A 115 8.24 -0.91 0.59
CA PRO A 115 8.68 -2.22 0.15
C PRO A 115 9.99 -2.11 -0.64
N PHE A 116 10.79 -3.17 -0.59
CA PHE A 116 11.92 -3.35 -1.51
C PHE A 116 11.42 -3.54 -2.95
N VAL A 117 12.19 -3.02 -3.91
CA VAL A 117 11.87 -3.07 -5.34
C VAL A 117 12.42 -4.31 -6.06
N THR A 118 12.69 -5.40 -5.35
CA THR A 118 13.43 -6.56 -5.88
C THR A 118 12.58 -7.69 -6.43
N ASN A 119 11.33 -7.82 -5.95
CA ASN A 119 10.45 -8.90 -6.36
C ASN A 119 9.05 -8.36 -6.67
N PRO A 120 8.31 -9.05 -7.56
CA PRO A 120 6.89 -8.79 -7.72
C PRO A 120 6.16 -8.88 -6.38
N PRO A 121 5.12 -8.06 -6.12
CA PRO A 121 4.35 -8.14 -4.89
C PRO A 121 3.75 -9.53 -4.72
N HIS A 122 3.95 -10.14 -3.55
CA HIS A 122 3.32 -11.40 -3.18
C HIS A 122 2.15 -11.15 -2.23
N VAL A 123 1.43 -12.20 -1.87
CA VAL A 123 0.23 -12.12 -0.99
C VAL A 123 0.51 -11.40 0.33
N GLY A 124 1.73 -11.54 0.88
CA GLY A 124 2.13 -10.83 2.10
C GLY A 124 2.26 -9.33 1.90
N THR A 125 2.83 -8.89 0.76
CA THR A 125 2.87 -7.48 0.37
C THR A 125 1.45 -6.93 0.19
N GLY A 126 0.59 -7.68 -0.49
CA GLY A 126 -0.83 -7.33 -0.68
C GLY A 126 -1.55 -7.17 0.66
N TRP A 127 -1.48 -8.17 1.53
CA TRP A 127 -2.06 -8.15 2.88
C TRP A 127 -1.63 -6.89 3.64
N ASN A 128 -0.32 -6.64 3.72
CA ASN A 128 0.22 -5.50 4.46
C ASN A 128 -0.36 -4.18 3.94
N LYS A 129 -0.37 -3.98 2.62
CA LYS A 129 -0.91 -2.78 2.00
C LYS A 129 -2.42 -2.63 2.18
N THR A 130 -3.20 -3.70 2.09
CA THR A 130 -4.64 -3.68 2.35
C THR A 130 -4.95 -3.26 3.79
N LEU A 131 -4.23 -3.79 4.78
CA LEU A 131 -4.43 -3.37 6.18
C LEU A 131 -4.15 -1.88 6.40
N LYS A 132 -3.09 -1.37 5.77
CA LYS A 132 -2.75 0.06 5.82
C LYS A 132 -3.84 0.91 5.19
N ASP A 133 -4.38 0.49 4.05
CA ASP A 133 -5.49 1.18 3.37
C ASP A 133 -6.75 1.25 4.23
N VAL A 134 -7.13 0.15 4.88
CA VAL A 134 -8.27 0.12 5.81
C VAL A 134 -8.11 1.17 6.90
N VAL A 135 -6.92 1.29 7.51
CA VAL A 135 -6.65 2.30 8.54
C VAL A 135 -6.71 3.71 7.97
N ILE A 136 -6.12 3.96 6.80
CA ILE A 136 -6.14 5.27 6.13
C ILE A 136 -7.58 5.70 5.84
N ARG A 137 -8.40 4.81 5.27
CA ARG A 137 -9.81 5.06 4.97
C ARG A 137 -10.60 5.32 6.23
N PHE A 138 -10.42 4.49 7.26
CA PHE A 138 -11.06 4.69 8.57
C PHE A 138 -10.75 6.07 9.17
N GLN A 139 -9.50 6.51 9.10
CA GLN A 139 -9.10 7.84 9.62
C GLN A 139 -9.67 8.98 8.77
N ARG A 140 -9.70 8.85 7.45
CA ARG A 140 -10.40 9.81 6.56
C ARG A 140 -11.89 9.91 6.90
N MET A 141 -12.50 8.76 7.12
CA MET A 141 -13.88 8.63 7.54
C MET A 141 -14.13 9.29 8.91
N LYS A 142 -13.23 9.16 9.88
CA LYS A 142 -13.32 9.94 11.13
C LYS A 142 -13.12 11.45 10.95
N GLY A 143 -12.87 11.91 9.72
CA GLY A 143 -12.79 13.32 9.36
C GLY A 143 -11.38 13.87 9.45
N TYR A 144 -10.33 13.05 9.42
CA TYR A 144 -8.94 13.52 9.45
C TYR A 144 -8.39 13.77 8.04
N ASN A 145 -7.54 14.79 7.92
CA ASN A 145 -6.68 14.99 6.77
C ASN A 145 -5.48 14.04 6.85
N VAL A 146 -5.58 12.88 6.20
CA VAL A 146 -4.54 11.84 6.24
C VAL A 146 -3.43 12.16 5.24
N HIS A 147 -2.20 12.27 5.72
CA HIS A 147 -0.99 12.23 4.89
C HIS A 147 -0.66 10.78 4.56
N ASP A 148 -0.83 10.38 3.31
CA ASP A 148 -0.81 8.98 2.83
C ASP A 148 0.25 8.77 1.73
N GLN A 149 1.44 9.33 1.93
CA GLN A 149 2.52 9.25 0.97
C GLN A 149 3.15 7.84 0.98
N PRO A 150 3.10 7.08 -0.13
CA PRO A 150 3.78 5.80 -0.24
C PRO A 150 5.28 6.02 -0.42
N GLY A 151 6.08 4.96 -0.25
CA GLY A 151 7.46 5.01 -0.67
C GLY A 151 8.00 3.67 -1.10
N TYR A 152 9.22 3.69 -1.64
CA TYR A 152 9.93 2.53 -2.17
C TYR A 152 11.38 2.55 -1.71
N ASP A 153 11.86 1.39 -1.28
CA ASP A 153 13.26 1.21 -0.93
C ASP A 153 14.03 0.60 -2.10
N CYS A 154 14.95 1.38 -2.63
CA CYS A 154 15.68 1.10 -3.87
C CYS A 154 17.19 0.99 -3.66
N HIS A 155 17.67 1.10 -2.43
CA HIS A 155 19.09 0.98 -2.12
C HIS A 155 19.44 -0.38 -1.52
N GLY A 156 20.74 -0.67 -1.50
CA GLY A 156 21.32 -1.77 -0.75
C GLY A 156 21.45 -3.06 -1.55
N LEU A 157 22.00 -4.06 -0.84
CA LEU A 157 22.35 -5.38 -1.37
C LEU A 157 21.22 -6.07 -2.16
N PRO A 158 19.93 -6.01 -1.76
CA PRO A 158 18.90 -6.72 -2.49
C PRO A 158 18.78 -6.29 -3.97
N VAL A 159 18.89 -5.00 -4.26
CA VAL A 159 18.81 -4.49 -5.65
C VAL A 159 20.11 -4.78 -6.39
N GLU A 160 21.25 -4.57 -5.75
CA GLU A 160 22.58 -4.82 -6.34
C GLU A 160 22.70 -6.29 -6.80
N LEU A 161 22.35 -7.25 -5.93
CA LEU A 161 22.42 -8.68 -6.24
C LEU A 161 21.50 -9.10 -7.41
N MET A 162 20.34 -8.46 -7.56
CA MET A 162 19.44 -8.76 -8.67
C MET A 162 19.99 -8.26 -10.01
N VAL A 163 20.67 -7.11 -10.00
CA VAL A 163 21.33 -6.55 -11.18
C VAL A 163 22.62 -7.29 -11.51
N GLU A 164 23.42 -7.68 -10.51
CA GLU A 164 24.58 -8.54 -10.72
C GLU A 164 24.19 -9.86 -11.41
N LYS A 165 23.11 -10.49 -10.93
CA LYS A 165 22.55 -11.71 -11.55
C LYS A 165 22.06 -11.47 -12.98
N SER A 166 21.39 -10.36 -13.25
CA SER A 166 20.88 -10.07 -14.60
C SER A 166 22.02 -9.78 -15.60
N LEU A 167 23.12 -9.21 -15.11
CA LEU A 167 24.32 -8.91 -15.89
C LEU A 167 25.35 -10.05 -15.90
N ASN A 168 25.07 -11.17 -15.23
CA ASN A 168 25.98 -12.32 -15.04
C ASN A 168 27.36 -11.93 -14.47
N LEU A 169 27.40 -10.95 -13.57
CA LEU A 169 28.61 -10.57 -12.85
C LEU A 169 28.83 -11.56 -11.70
N THR A 170 30.06 -12.05 -11.55
CA THR A 170 30.38 -13.10 -10.55
C THR A 170 31.18 -12.57 -9.37
N SER A 171 31.79 -11.39 -9.50
CA SER A 171 32.49 -10.71 -8.41
C SER A 171 32.27 -9.20 -8.42
N LYS A 172 32.39 -8.56 -7.25
CA LYS A 172 32.32 -7.09 -7.13
C LYS A 172 33.43 -6.36 -7.90
N LYS A 173 34.58 -7.03 -8.08
CA LYS A 173 35.67 -6.52 -8.92
C LYS A 173 35.29 -6.44 -10.40
N ASP A 174 34.38 -7.28 -10.87
CA ASP A 174 33.89 -7.22 -12.26
C ASP A 174 33.05 -5.96 -12.48
N ILE A 175 32.32 -5.49 -11.45
CA ILE A 175 31.58 -4.22 -11.49
C ILE A 175 32.55 -3.06 -11.72
N GLU A 176 33.65 -3.01 -10.98
CA GLU A 176 34.63 -1.93 -11.08
C GLU A 176 35.47 -2.01 -12.37
N HIS A 177 35.93 -3.20 -12.75
CA HIS A 177 36.94 -3.36 -13.80
C HIS A 177 36.37 -3.65 -15.19
N VAL A 178 35.20 -4.27 -15.29
CA VAL A 178 34.62 -4.72 -16.57
C VAL A 178 33.45 -3.83 -16.99
N PHE A 179 32.53 -3.55 -16.06
CA PHE A 179 31.30 -2.83 -16.39
C PHE A 179 31.41 -1.32 -16.17
N GLY A 180 32.02 -0.91 -15.05
CA GLY A 180 32.11 0.47 -14.58
C GLY A 180 30.99 0.83 -13.61
N ILE A 181 31.36 1.50 -12.52
CA ILE A 181 30.47 1.86 -11.40
C ILE A 181 29.28 2.71 -11.89
N ASP A 182 29.51 3.73 -12.70
CA ASP A 182 28.45 4.64 -13.16
C ASP A 182 27.39 3.90 -13.98
N ARG A 183 27.81 2.94 -14.81
CA ARG A 183 26.89 2.12 -15.61
C ARG A 183 26.10 1.17 -14.71
N PHE A 184 26.74 0.57 -13.72
CA PHE A 184 26.08 -0.30 -12.76
C PHE A 184 24.99 0.44 -11.98
N ILE A 185 25.30 1.64 -11.47
CA ILE A 185 24.34 2.51 -10.80
C ILE A 185 23.17 2.85 -11.72
N ALA A 186 23.43 3.13 -12.99
CA ALA A 186 22.37 3.42 -13.97
C ALA A 186 21.44 2.21 -14.18
N GLU A 187 21.98 0.99 -14.27
CA GLU A 187 21.18 -0.23 -14.37
C GLU A 187 20.39 -0.52 -13.08
N CYS A 188 20.94 -0.27 -11.89
CA CYS A 188 20.21 -0.38 -10.62
C CYS A 188 19.04 0.60 -10.53
N LYS A 189 19.21 1.84 -10.98
CA LYS A 189 18.13 2.84 -11.04
C LYS A 189 17.04 2.40 -12.00
N LYS A 190 17.43 1.99 -13.22
CA LYS A 190 16.48 1.51 -14.23
C LYS A 190 15.69 0.30 -13.73
N TYR A 191 16.36 -0.69 -13.14
CA TYR A 191 15.71 -1.85 -12.54
C TYR A 191 14.73 -1.43 -11.44
N SER A 192 15.11 -0.48 -10.60
CA SER A 192 14.24 0.05 -9.54
C SER A 192 12.99 0.70 -10.12
N ASP A 193 13.12 1.53 -11.14
CA ASP A 193 12.00 2.24 -11.77
C ASP A 193 10.98 1.28 -12.40
N GLU A 194 11.46 0.28 -13.13
CA GLU A 194 10.62 -0.75 -13.74
C GLU A 194 9.81 -1.52 -12.66
N ASN A 195 10.46 -1.86 -11.55
CA ASN A 195 9.82 -2.56 -10.45
C ASN A 195 8.87 -1.65 -9.66
N ILE A 196 9.21 -0.38 -9.42
CA ILE A 196 8.30 0.60 -8.80
C ILE A 196 7.02 0.68 -9.60
N GLU A 197 7.12 0.84 -10.91
CA GLU A 197 5.95 0.96 -11.78
C GLU A 197 5.09 -0.31 -11.73
N ALA A 198 5.71 -1.49 -11.81
CA ALA A 198 5.02 -2.77 -11.72
C ALA A 198 4.31 -2.96 -10.37
N GLN A 199 4.98 -2.66 -9.26
CA GLN A 199 4.38 -2.75 -7.93
C GLN A 199 3.23 -1.75 -7.75
N THR A 200 3.42 -0.52 -8.22
CA THR A 200 2.40 0.53 -8.13
C THR A 200 1.13 0.11 -8.86
N ARG A 201 1.25 -0.51 -10.06
CA ARG A 201 0.09 -1.06 -10.79
C ARG A 201 -0.67 -2.08 -9.95
N VAL A 202 0.02 -3.07 -9.38
CA VAL A 202 -0.60 -4.07 -8.51
C VAL A 202 -1.31 -3.44 -7.32
N PHE A 203 -0.71 -2.43 -6.68
CA PHE A 203 -1.36 -1.76 -5.54
C PHE A 203 -2.58 -0.93 -5.94
N ARG A 204 -2.56 -0.31 -7.13
CA ARG A 204 -3.73 0.39 -7.69
C ARG A 204 -4.85 -0.60 -8.02
N ASP A 205 -4.51 -1.75 -8.61
CA ASP A 205 -5.47 -2.81 -8.94
C ASP A 205 -6.12 -3.43 -7.69
N LEU A 206 -5.38 -3.48 -6.57
CA LEU A 206 -5.92 -3.86 -5.25
C LEU A 206 -6.80 -2.76 -4.62
N GLY A 207 -7.01 -1.63 -5.28
CA GLY A 207 -7.87 -0.53 -4.81
C GLY A 207 -7.28 0.30 -3.67
N ILE A 208 -5.96 0.26 -3.45
CA ILE A 208 -5.32 0.96 -2.34
C ILE A 208 -5.25 2.48 -2.61
N TRP A 209 -5.75 3.28 -1.67
CA TRP A 209 -5.77 4.75 -1.75
C TRP A 209 -4.58 5.38 -1.02
N MET A 210 -3.47 5.50 -1.74
CA MET A 210 -2.28 6.26 -1.35
C MET A 210 -1.91 7.29 -2.44
N ASP A 211 -1.03 8.22 -2.11
CA ASP A 211 -0.56 9.26 -3.04
C ASP A 211 0.50 8.69 -4.01
N TRP A 212 0.06 7.81 -4.91
CA TRP A 212 0.90 7.09 -5.85
C TRP A 212 1.59 7.99 -6.90
N ASP A 213 1.19 9.25 -6.99
CA ASP A 213 1.79 10.23 -7.91
C ASP A 213 3.01 10.92 -7.28
N LEU A 214 3.13 10.90 -5.95
CA LEU A 214 4.26 11.48 -5.22
C LEU A 214 4.89 10.50 -4.22
N PRO A 215 5.32 9.30 -4.65
CA PRO A 215 6.03 8.39 -3.76
C PRO A 215 7.38 8.99 -3.32
N TYR A 216 7.81 8.71 -2.10
CA TYR A 216 9.20 8.96 -1.72
C TYR A 216 10.07 7.78 -2.16
N ILE A 217 11.15 8.07 -2.88
CA ILE A 217 12.06 7.06 -3.45
C ILE A 217 13.43 7.27 -2.82
N THR A 218 14.01 6.22 -2.25
CA THR A 218 15.21 6.36 -1.41
C THR A 218 16.44 6.86 -2.18
N TYR A 219 16.53 6.60 -3.50
CA TYR A 219 17.64 7.09 -4.34
C TYR A 219 17.48 8.54 -4.83
N HIS A 220 16.34 9.21 -4.60
CA HIS A 220 16.18 10.61 -4.97
C HIS A 220 17.04 11.52 -4.09
N ASP A 221 17.65 12.55 -4.70
CA ASP A 221 18.57 13.48 -4.03
C ASP A 221 18.00 14.10 -2.76
N ARG A 222 16.71 14.44 -2.75
CA ARG A 222 16.03 14.99 -1.57
C ARG A 222 16.01 14.02 -0.37
N TYR A 223 15.84 12.72 -0.64
CA TYR A 223 15.89 11.70 0.40
C TYR A 223 17.32 11.54 0.91
N ILE A 224 18.28 11.44 -0.02
CA ILE A 224 19.72 11.33 0.30
C ILE A 224 20.19 12.54 1.12
N GLU A 225 19.80 13.75 0.75
CA GLU A 225 20.13 14.98 1.50
C GLU A 225 19.61 14.92 2.95
N SER A 226 18.40 14.37 3.15
CA SER A 226 17.82 14.18 4.48
C SER A 226 18.61 13.16 5.32
N VAL A 227 19.13 12.11 4.68
CA VAL A 227 20.04 11.14 5.32
C VAL A 227 21.37 11.82 5.69
N TRP A 228 21.97 12.59 4.79
CA TRP A 228 23.20 13.36 5.05
C TRP A 228 23.04 14.35 6.18
N TRP A 229 21.90 15.06 6.24
CA TRP A 229 21.57 15.92 7.36
C TRP A 229 21.53 15.14 8.68
N THR A 230 20.91 13.96 8.68
CA THR A 230 20.83 13.09 9.87
C THR A 230 22.21 12.64 10.35
N VAL A 231 23.08 12.22 9.42
CA VAL A 231 24.49 11.86 9.72
C VAL A 231 25.22 13.06 10.30
N LYS A 232 25.07 14.26 9.72
CA LYS A 232 25.65 15.50 10.25
C LYS A 232 25.18 15.82 11.66
N GLN A 233 23.88 15.65 11.95
CA GLN A 233 23.34 15.84 13.30
C GLN A 233 23.94 14.84 14.30
N ALA A 234 24.06 13.56 13.90
CA ALA A 234 24.67 12.55 14.75
C ALA A 234 26.16 12.84 15.03
N GLN A 235 26.90 13.32 14.03
CA GLN A 235 28.29 13.77 14.21
C GLN A 235 28.40 14.95 15.16
N GLN A 236 27.56 15.98 15.00
CA GLN A 236 27.55 17.18 15.86
C GLN A 236 27.24 16.82 17.32
N LYS A 237 26.40 15.81 17.53
CA LYS A 237 26.06 15.26 18.86
C LYS A 237 27.07 14.24 19.39
N LYS A 238 28.18 13.99 18.67
CA LYS A 238 29.21 12.99 19.01
C LYS A 238 28.68 11.56 19.15
N LEU A 239 27.63 11.22 18.39
CA LEU A 239 27.05 9.87 18.33
C LEU A 239 27.71 8.99 17.26
N LEU A 240 28.51 9.57 16.37
CA LEU A 240 29.28 8.85 15.36
C LEU A 240 30.75 8.76 15.78
N TYR A 241 31.29 7.55 15.75
CA TYR A 241 32.70 7.28 16.01
C TYR A 241 33.21 6.19 15.07
N LYS A 242 34.50 6.21 14.79
CA LYS A 242 35.20 5.14 14.06
C LYS A 242 35.92 4.27 15.08
N GLY A 243 35.72 2.96 15.01
CA GLY A 243 36.38 2.00 15.90
C GLY A 243 36.62 0.66 15.22
N LEU A 244 37.70 -0.01 15.60
CA LEU A 244 37.94 -1.40 15.21
C LEU A 244 37.19 -2.33 16.17
N ARG A 245 36.33 -3.19 15.61
CA ARG A 245 35.48 -4.12 16.35
C ARG A 245 35.35 -5.41 15.56
N VAL A 246 35.06 -6.50 16.27
CA VAL A 246 34.61 -7.75 15.65
C VAL A 246 33.16 -7.51 15.19
N VAL A 247 32.91 -7.75 13.91
CA VAL A 247 31.59 -7.56 13.27
C VAL A 247 31.25 -8.80 12.45
N HIS A 248 29.98 -8.95 12.11
CA HIS A 248 29.59 -9.94 11.11
C HIS A 248 30.06 -9.47 9.74
N TRP A 249 30.63 -10.39 8.95
CA TRP A 249 31.20 -10.10 7.64
C TRP A 249 30.72 -11.13 6.63
N CYS A 250 30.16 -10.67 5.51
CA CYS A 250 29.82 -11.54 4.40
C CYS A 250 31.00 -11.61 3.42
N PRO A 251 31.64 -12.77 3.22
CA PRO A 251 32.75 -12.91 2.27
C PRO A 251 32.32 -12.83 0.81
N HIS A 252 31.03 -13.06 0.52
CA HIS A 252 30.48 -12.93 -0.84
C HIS A 252 30.18 -11.49 -1.20
N ASP A 253 29.47 -10.78 -0.31
CA ASP A 253 29.11 -9.37 -0.53
C ASP A 253 30.25 -8.40 -0.16
N GLU A 254 31.37 -8.92 0.34
CA GLU A 254 32.57 -8.15 0.74
C GLU A 254 32.24 -6.95 1.65
N THR A 255 31.29 -7.12 2.57
CA THR A 255 30.83 -6.04 3.45
C THR A 255 30.49 -6.53 4.87
N ALA A 256 30.50 -5.58 5.81
CA ALA A 256 30.05 -5.81 7.18
C ALA A 256 28.53 -5.81 7.25
N LEU A 257 27.97 -6.72 8.05
CA LEU A 257 26.53 -6.84 8.30
C LEU A 257 26.20 -6.41 9.74
N ALA A 258 25.03 -5.83 9.91
CA ALA A 258 24.46 -5.55 11.22
C ALA A 258 23.96 -6.84 11.89
N GLY A 259 23.90 -6.84 13.23
CA GLY A 259 23.48 -8.02 13.99
C GLY A 259 22.07 -8.51 13.63
N TYR A 260 21.14 -7.58 13.36
CA TYR A 260 19.77 -7.94 12.98
C TYR A 260 19.70 -8.63 11.60
N GLU A 261 20.57 -8.24 10.66
CA GLU A 261 20.63 -8.84 9.32
C GLU A 261 21.04 -10.31 9.41
N VAL A 262 21.96 -10.64 10.32
CA VAL A 262 22.38 -12.03 10.54
C VAL A 262 21.33 -12.83 11.28
N THR A 263 20.71 -12.27 12.32
CA THR A 263 19.73 -13.02 13.14
C THR A 263 18.43 -13.29 12.39
N ASP A 264 18.00 -12.39 11.50
CA ASP A 264 16.75 -12.56 10.76
C ASP A 264 16.82 -13.68 9.70
N GLU A 265 18.02 -14.08 9.28
CA GLU A 265 18.23 -15.22 8.37
C GLU A 265 18.19 -16.59 9.06
N TYR A 266 18.48 -16.66 10.37
CA TYR A 266 18.39 -17.91 11.15
C TYR A 266 16.95 -18.20 11.61
N ARG A 267 16.03 -18.38 10.66
CA ARG A 267 14.65 -18.84 10.93
C ARG A 267 14.40 -20.25 10.39
#